data_AF-A0A970VFQ7-F1
#
_entry.id   AF-A0A970VFQ7-F1
#
_cell.length_a   1.000
_cell.length_b   1.000
_cell.length_c   1.000
_cell.angle_alpha   90.00
_cell.angle_beta   90.00
_cell.angle_gamma   90.00
#
_symmetry.space_group_name_H-M   'P 1'
#
loop_
_entity.id
_entity.type
_entity.pdbx_description
1 polymer ?
#
loop_
_entity_poly.entity_id
_entity_poly.type
_entity_poly.pdbx_seq_one_letter_code
_entity_poly.pdbx_strand_id
1 'polypeptide(L)'
;MKKHALLLVLFTILFLVISVTAGCKAKRPEQTTPEQAESENDSTQEDALEPSTDPSTEDETMDPSTEEEAEEADELSDENETSAEKEKGDDTSADKSDPQKVNGKEGTSQNDNTTAILLPPRTDYKWTYHGFAEYGHEMVLESINKKGSETISVVKGSVFDMSGGESNRDLSFTITYTAKPGVLLQNTTGTALMDTAFRNLELIRTPLKKGTSWTQKTKDAAGKEITLKSTITDVREENGQKIYTVLYKDTASDYYEKREIKERVGVLSYEKLYMDKEGNFTMGYYIYYPGTGFKNRLEINNYLPEVEKQLIYTGFAEYGHKGALKRISSTSNDAIYEFNGVYQDGSGIEDKFTVRYYIDYIKGTVTERVMSSTRFDPPEVNSKLHNVVILKTPFEQGKTWSHSTRIEGKEYKLTAEIKEFDPVTGKIKVTYTVRGVPGYFQNTYIEERTFEPNRGMIQFANLMPGDIPISENDAKDKAKLEKALAGHMFSYSLYEEQ
;
A
#
# COMPACT_ATOMS: atom_id res chain seq x y z
N MET A 1 39.10 -23.81 54.65
CA MET A 1 38.49 -24.14 55.96
C MET A 1 37.11 -23.52 56.03
N LYS A 2 36.05 -24.38 56.12
CA LYS A 2 34.65 -24.13 56.57
C LYS A 2 33.82 -23.07 55.83
N LYS A 3 32.53 -23.23 55.52
CA LYS A 3 31.54 -24.33 55.43
C LYS A 3 30.26 -23.69 54.82
N HIS A 4 29.45 -24.51 54.15
CA HIS A 4 28.12 -24.23 53.56
C HIS A 4 27.03 -23.70 54.51
N ALA A 5 25.99 -23.04 53.94
CA ALA A 5 24.53 -23.30 54.09
C ALA A 5 23.75 -22.08 53.52
N LEU A 6 22.94 -22.15 52.46
CA LEU A 6 21.61 -22.76 52.28
C LEU A 6 20.55 -22.23 53.27
N LEU A 7 19.62 -21.38 52.79
CA LEU A 7 18.20 -21.44 53.20
C LEU A 7 17.26 -20.71 52.23
N LEU A 8 16.31 -21.49 51.70
CA LEU A 8 15.04 -21.09 51.09
C LEU A 8 14.24 -20.15 52.01
N VAL A 9 13.57 -19.14 51.44
CA VAL A 9 12.34 -18.58 52.03
C VAL A 9 11.30 -18.41 50.91
N LEU A 10 10.29 -19.28 50.98
CA LEU A 10 8.96 -19.14 50.38
C LEU A 10 8.31 -17.84 50.87
N PHE A 11 7.75 -17.02 49.98
CA PHE A 11 6.76 -16.01 50.36
C PHE A 11 5.52 -16.12 49.45
N THR A 12 4.50 -16.75 50.00
CA THR A 12 3.08 -16.60 49.64
C THR A 12 2.63 -15.16 49.88
N ILE A 13 2.08 -14.49 48.87
CA ILE A 13 1.24 -13.30 49.07
C ILE A 13 -0.13 -13.53 48.42
N LEU A 14 -1.10 -13.62 49.32
CA LEU A 14 -2.54 -13.61 49.16
C LEU A 14 -2.96 -12.19 48.73
N PHE A 15 -3.55 -12.00 47.55
CA PHE A 15 -4.23 -10.75 47.20
C PHE A 15 -5.75 -10.92 47.30
N LEU A 16 -6.28 -10.28 48.33
CA LEU A 16 -7.69 -10.05 48.61
C LEU A 16 -8.15 -8.86 47.75
N VAL A 17 -9.05 -9.09 46.79
CA VAL A 17 -9.69 -8.02 46.00
C VAL A 17 -10.93 -7.54 46.75
N ILE A 18 -10.85 -6.34 47.34
CA ILE A 18 -12.01 -5.57 47.78
C ILE A 18 -12.27 -4.50 46.71
N SER A 19 -13.27 -4.74 45.88
CA SER A 19 -13.80 -3.76 44.92
C SER A 19 -14.85 -2.91 45.61
N VAL A 20 -14.51 -1.66 45.95
CA VAL A 20 -15.48 -0.64 46.37
C VAL A 20 -15.99 0.08 45.13
N THR A 21 -17.22 -0.22 44.72
CA THR A 21 -17.94 0.54 43.69
C THR A 21 -18.76 1.66 44.34
N ALA A 22 -18.31 2.91 44.17
CA ALA A 22 -19.16 4.09 44.20
C ALA A 22 -19.30 4.55 42.72
N GLY A 23 -20.46 4.78 42.12
CA GLY A 23 -21.73 5.20 42.70
C GLY A 23 -22.03 6.62 42.23
N CYS A 24 -22.38 6.81 40.95
CA CYS A 24 -22.96 8.05 40.45
C CYS A 24 -24.17 7.75 39.57
N LYS A 25 -25.33 8.18 40.07
CA LYS A 25 -26.67 8.11 39.49
C LYS A 25 -26.79 9.06 38.29
N ALA A 26 -27.38 8.60 37.20
CA ALA A 26 -27.97 9.46 36.18
C ALA A 26 -29.45 9.08 35.97
N LYS A 27 -30.29 10.12 35.93
CA LYS A 27 -31.76 10.08 35.88
C LYS A 27 -32.26 9.58 34.53
N ARG A 28 -33.29 8.73 34.59
CA ARG A 28 -34.14 8.29 33.49
C ARG A 28 -35.22 9.35 33.21
N PRO A 29 -35.51 9.71 31.94
CA PRO A 29 -36.79 10.32 31.60
C PRO A 29 -37.81 9.26 31.16
N GLU A 30 -39.06 9.61 31.44
CA GLU A 30 -40.30 8.85 31.31
C GLU A 30 -40.60 8.37 29.88
N GLN A 31 -41.16 7.17 29.79
CA GLN A 31 -41.69 6.57 28.58
C GLN A 31 -43.22 6.52 28.74
N THR A 32 -43.93 7.29 27.93
CA THR A 32 -45.38 7.30 27.83
C THR A 32 -45.87 6.28 26.80
N THR A 33 -46.70 5.35 27.25
CA THR A 33 -47.54 4.46 26.43
C THR A 33 -48.82 5.19 26.03
N PRO A 34 -49.32 4.95 24.82
CA PRO A 34 -50.67 4.38 24.66
C PRO A 34 -50.64 3.31 23.54
N GLU A 35 -51.59 2.43 23.29
CA GLU A 35 -52.81 1.90 23.91
C GLU A 35 -53.21 0.77 22.94
N GLN A 36 -53.77 -0.32 23.45
CA GLN A 36 -54.10 -1.53 22.70
C GLN A 36 -55.18 -1.29 21.63
N ALA A 37 -55.09 -2.04 20.52
CA ALA A 37 -56.27 -2.50 19.78
C ALA A 37 -56.08 -3.96 19.38
N GLU A 38 -57.07 -4.75 19.75
CA GLU A 38 -57.23 -6.19 19.58
C GLU A 38 -57.40 -6.58 18.10
N SER A 39 -56.95 -7.78 17.72
CA SER A 39 -57.81 -8.71 16.98
C SER A 39 -57.27 -10.14 17.09
N GLU A 40 -58.22 -11.02 17.38
CA GLU A 40 -58.13 -12.46 17.56
C GLU A 40 -58.06 -13.22 16.22
N ASN A 41 -57.33 -14.34 16.21
CA ASN A 41 -57.64 -15.65 15.59
C ASN A 41 -56.31 -16.43 15.58
N ASP A 42 -56.05 -17.38 16.47
CA ASP A 42 -56.66 -18.70 16.66
C ASP A 42 -56.77 -19.54 15.38
N SER A 43 -55.81 -20.45 15.18
CA SER A 43 -56.05 -21.89 15.05
C SER A 43 -54.73 -22.66 14.81
N THR A 44 -54.34 -23.44 15.84
CA THR A 44 -54.00 -24.89 15.81
C THR A 44 -53.07 -25.45 14.71
N GLN A 45 -52.17 -26.43 14.93
CA GLN A 45 -51.66 -27.21 16.07
C GLN A 45 -50.71 -28.26 15.46
N GLU A 46 -49.65 -28.65 16.19
CA GLU A 46 -49.02 -30.00 16.23
C GLU A 46 -48.45 -30.63 14.92
N ASP A 47 -47.37 -31.42 14.87
CA ASP A 47 -46.60 -32.23 15.82
C ASP A 47 -45.18 -32.41 15.22
N ALA A 48 -44.10 -32.27 16.00
CA ALA A 48 -43.31 -33.37 16.59
C ALA A 48 -42.80 -34.44 15.60
N LEU A 49 -41.46 -34.57 15.50
CA LEU A 49 -40.69 -35.81 15.68
C LEU A 49 -39.20 -35.59 15.30
N GLU A 50 -38.32 -35.69 16.30
CA GLU A 50 -36.95 -36.19 16.11
C GLU A 50 -36.99 -37.69 15.76
N PRO A 51 -35.96 -38.25 15.12
CA PRO A 51 -34.93 -38.89 15.94
C PRO A 51 -33.49 -38.82 15.41
N SER A 52 -32.59 -39.00 16.37
CA SER A 52 -31.18 -39.41 16.30
C SER A 52 -30.82 -40.45 15.23
N THR A 53 -29.58 -40.40 14.73
CA THR A 53 -28.54 -41.45 14.91
C THR A 53 -27.22 -41.06 14.26
N ASP A 54 -26.16 -41.04 15.07
CA ASP A 54 -24.76 -41.29 14.71
C ASP A 54 -24.55 -42.82 14.84
N PRO A 55 -23.78 -43.53 13.97
CA PRO A 55 -22.33 -43.69 14.22
C PRO A 55 -21.43 -43.99 12.98
N SER A 56 -20.12 -44.14 13.27
CA SER A 56 -19.02 -44.82 12.53
C SER A 56 -18.37 -44.04 11.37
N THR A 57 -17.09 -43.62 11.39
CA THR A 57 -15.78 -44.29 11.60
C THR A 57 -15.38 -45.26 10.48
N GLU A 58 -14.51 -44.79 9.56
CA GLU A 58 -13.58 -45.48 8.63
C GLU A 58 -12.84 -44.31 7.95
N ASP A 59 -11.57 -43.94 8.19
CA ASP A 59 -10.27 -44.63 8.15
C ASP A 59 -10.02 -45.38 6.84
N GLU A 60 -9.65 -44.64 5.79
CA GLU A 60 -8.85 -45.19 4.69
C GLU A 60 -7.68 -44.27 4.36
N THR A 61 -6.52 -44.91 4.40
CA THR A 61 -5.19 -44.44 4.00
C THR A 61 -5.05 -44.64 2.49
N MET A 62 -4.61 -43.62 1.75
CA MET A 62 -4.01 -43.80 0.43
C MET A 62 -2.75 -42.95 0.31
N ASP A 63 -1.62 -43.66 0.30
CA ASP A 63 -0.29 -43.20 -0.10
C ASP A 63 -0.04 -43.65 -1.58
N PRO A 64 1.07 -43.27 -2.26
CA PRO A 64 0.99 -42.69 -3.58
C PRO A 64 1.66 -43.56 -4.65
N SER A 65 1.16 -43.47 -5.88
CA SER A 65 1.84 -43.89 -7.11
C SER A 65 1.10 -43.19 -8.25
N THR A 66 1.71 -42.59 -9.25
CA THR A 66 2.76 -43.18 -10.08
C THR A 66 3.41 -42.07 -10.89
N GLU A 67 4.73 -42.20 -11.05
CA GLU A 67 5.55 -41.58 -12.08
C GLU A 67 4.94 -41.74 -13.47
N GLU A 68 4.97 -40.69 -14.30
CA GLU A 68 5.08 -40.84 -15.75
C GLU A 68 6.02 -39.74 -16.27
N GLU A 69 7.24 -40.18 -16.58
CA GLU A 69 8.19 -39.52 -17.46
C GLU A 69 7.64 -39.52 -18.89
N ALA A 70 7.80 -38.41 -19.60
CA ALA A 70 7.82 -38.42 -21.06
C ALA A 70 8.87 -37.40 -21.53
N GLU A 71 9.98 -37.96 -22.01
CA GLU A 71 11.08 -37.30 -22.70
C GLU A 71 10.73 -36.93 -24.16
N GLU A 72 11.56 -36.02 -24.69
CA GLU A 72 11.94 -35.80 -26.09
C GLU A 72 10.88 -35.23 -27.06
N ALA A 73 11.05 -33.99 -27.53
CA ALA A 73 12.01 -33.47 -28.52
C ALA A 73 11.55 -33.73 -29.97
N ASP A 74 11.24 -32.65 -30.68
CA ASP A 74 11.56 -32.57 -32.10
C ASP A 74 11.78 -31.11 -32.52
N GLU A 75 12.95 -30.88 -33.08
CA GLU A 75 13.36 -29.72 -33.87
C GLU A 75 12.63 -29.74 -35.23
N LEU A 76 12.54 -28.57 -35.88
CA LEU A 76 12.63 -28.31 -37.33
C LEU A 76 12.23 -26.83 -37.54
N SER A 77 13.18 -25.94 -37.86
CA SER A 77 13.53 -25.46 -39.22
C SER A 77 12.38 -24.70 -39.89
N ASP A 78 12.52 -23.63 -40.65
CA ASP A 78 13.56 -22.69 -41.08
C ASP A 78 12.77 -21.68 -41.96
N GLU A 79 13.43 -20.60 -42.37
CA GLU A 79 13.05 -19.70 -43.50
C GLU A 79 11.97 -18.63 -43.20
N ASN A 80 12.32 -17.35 -43.08
CA ASN A 80 12.80 -16.41 -44.10
C ASN A 80 11.68 -15.94 -45.04
N GLU A 81 11.18 -14.72 -44.86
CA GLU A 81 10.92 -13.86 -46.02
C GLU A 81 10.90 -12.38 -45.65
N THR A 82 11.76 -11.66 -46.35
CA THR A 82 11.90 -10.22 -46.41
C THR A 82 11.08 -9.74 -47.61
N SER A 83 10.28 -8.69 -47.44
CA SER A 83 9.85 -7.89 -48.59
C SER A 83 9.73 -6.42 -48.20
N ALA A 84 10.71 -5.67 -48.68
CA ALA A 84 10.69 -4.23 -48.78
C ALA A 84 9.82 -3.83 -49.98
N GLU A 85 8.90 -2.89 -49.79
CA GLU A 85 8.30 -2.13 -50.89
C GLU A 85 8.72 -0.67 -50.78
N LYS A 86 9.47 -0.25 -51.81
CA LYS A 86 9.70 1.14 -52.20
C LYS A 86 8.58 1.52 -53.16
N GLU A 87 7.88 2.61 -52.89
CA GLU A 87 7.34 3.45 -53.95
C GLU A 87 7.83 4.89 -53.79
N LYS A 88 8.33 5.39 -54.93
CA LYS A 88 8.68 6.77 -55.20
C LYS A 88 7.42 7.52 -55.63
N GLY A 89 7.26 8.75 -55.15
CA GLY A 89 6.31 9.73 -55.69
C GLY A 89 6.76 11.13 -55.30
N ASP A 90 7.47 11.75 -56.23
CA ASP A 90 8.04 13.10 -56.21
C ASP A 90 6.95 14.11 -56.65
N ASP A 91 6.69 15.18 -55.89
CA ASP A 91 6.61 16.54 -56.47
C ASP A 91 6.58 17.67 -55.39
N THR A 92 7.70 18.37 -55.33
CA THR A 92 7.91 19.81 -55.18
C THR A 92 6.77 20.75 -54.73
N SER A 93 6.96 21.44 -53.60
CA SER A 93 6.73 22.90 -53.55
C SER A 93 7.58 23.56 -52.46
N ALA A 94 8.26 24.62 -52.87
CA ALA A 94 9.21 25.39 -52.09
C ALA A 94 8.55 26.22 -50.99
N ASP A 95 9.13 26.22 -49.79
CA ASP A 95 9.14 27.45 -48.99
C ASP A 95 10.42 27.60 -48.17
N LYS A 96 10.90 28.83 -48.14
CA LYS A 96 12.15 29.31 -47.55
C LYS A 96 11.88 29.68 -46.09
N SER A 97 12.65 29.18 -45.14
CA SER A 97 13.08 29.97 -43.97
C SER A 97 14.11 29.26 -43.08
N ASP A 98 15.23 29.97 -42.93
CA ASP A 98 16.19 30.03 -41.82
C ASP A 98 16.88 28.77 -41.22
N PRO A 99 18.24 28.72 -41.27
CA PRO A 99 19.03 27.76 -40.51
C PRO A 99 19.39 28.32 -39.13
N GLN A 100 18.65 27.92 -38.09
CA GLN A 100 19.09 28.12 -36.71
C GLN A 100 20.14 27.06 -36.32
N LYS A 101 21.36 27.56 -36.10
CA LYS A 101 22.51 26.96 -35.42
C LYS A 101 22.11 25.94 -34.34
N VAL A 102 22.38 24.67 -34.61
CA VAL A 102 22.54 23.62 -33.61
C VAL A 102 23.90 23.84 -32.93
N ASN A 103 23.91 24.58 -31.83
CA ASN A 103 25.03 24.58 -30.89
C ASN A 103 24.88 23.36 -29.99
N GLY A 104 25.61 22.30 -30.33
CA GLY A 104 25.90 21.20 -29.43
C GLY A 104 26.56 21.74 -28.16
N LYS A 105 25.87 21.57 -27.04
CA LYS A 105 26.44 21.72 -25.70
C LYS A 105 26.34 20.38 -24.99
N GLU A 106 27.14 19.44 -25.49
CA GLU A 106 27.70 18.38 -24.65
C GLU A 106 28.46 19.04 -23.50
N GLY A 107 28.28 18.53 -22.28
CA GLY A 107 29.01 19.00 -21.12
C GLY A 107 28.13 19.54 -20.00
N THR A 108 27.18 18.75 -19.54
CA THR A 108 26.92 18.69 -18.09
C THR A 108 27.23 17.26 -17.66
N SER A 109 28.50 17.05 -17.28
CA SER A 109 28.90 15.94 -16.42
C SER A 109 28.15 16.11 -15.10
N GLN A 110 26.90 15.65 -15.09
CA GLN A 110 26.13 15.45 -13.88
C GLN A 110 26.94 14.43 -13.08
N ASN A 111 27.53 14.89 -11.97
CA ASN A 111 28.11 14.04 -10.95
C ASN A 111 26.98 13.16 -10.41
N ASP A 112 26.66 12.11 -11.13
CA ASP A 112 25.66 11.13 -10.73
C ASP A 112 26.27 10.40 -9.55
N ASN A 113 25.93 10.89 -8.37
CA ASN A 113 26.10 10.18 -7.12
C ASN A 113 25.19 8.95 -7.16
N THR A 114 25.64 7.94 -7.91
CA THR A 114 24.93 6.71 -8.23
C THR A 114 24.53 5.93 -6.98
N THR A 115 25.18 6.17 -5.83
CA THR A 115 24.83 5.50 -4.58
C THR A 115 23.68 6.18 -3.83
N ALA A 116 23.38 7.44 -4.11
CA ALA A 116 22.22 8.13 -3.51
C ALA A 116 20.88 7.53 -3.96
N ILE A 117 20.83 6.88 -5.14
CA ILE A 117 19.63 6.18 -5.63
C ILE A 117 19.23 5.00 -4.75
N LEU A 118 20.14 4.50 -3.90
CA LEU A 118 19.89 3.37 -3.02
C LEU A 118 19.01 3.74 -1.80
N LEU A 119 18.81 5.03 -1.53
CA LEU A 119 17.97 5.50 -0.43
C LEU A 119 16.66 6.11 -0.95
N PRO A 120 15.61 6.16 -0.12
CA PRO A 120 14.38 6.84 -0.48
C PRO A 120 14.62 8.33 -0.82
N PRO A 121 14.00 8.84 -1.89
CA PRO A 121 14.25 10.20 -2.37
C PRO A 121 13.60 11.32 -1.55
N ARG A 122 12.76 10.99 -0.56
CA ARG A 122 11.98 11.96 0.22
C ARG A 122 11.98 11.57 1.70
N THR A 123 11.96 12.58 2.57
CA THR A 123 11.63 12.41 3.99
C THR A 123 10.26 11.77 4.17
N ASP A 124 9.91 11.32 5.37
CA ASP A 124 8.65 10.60 5.69
C ASP A 124 8.56 9.14 5.22
N TYR A 125 9.63 8.62 4.60
CA TYR A 125 9.74 7.19 4.34
C TYR A 125 9.90 6.43 5.66
N LYS A 126 8.96 5.52 5.95
CA LYS A 126 8.99 4.61 7.08
C LYS A 126 9.52 3.26 6.63
N TRP A 127 10.41 2.68 7.43
CA TRP A 127 10.74 1.27 7.38
C TRP A 127 10.19 0.57 8.61
N THR A 128 9.69 -0.64 8.41
CA THR A 128 9.36 -1.58 9.47
C THR A 128 10.09 -2.88 9.18
N TYR A 129 10.76 -3.45 10.17
CA TYR A 129 11.49 -4.72 10.05
C TYR A 129 11.05 -5.69 11.13
N HIS A 130 10.96 -6.96 10.76
CA HIS A 130 10.79 -8.09 11.68
C HIS A 130 12.01 -9.00 11.58
N GLY A 131 12.39 -9.67 12.65
CA GLY A 131 13.60 -10.48 12.68
C GLY A 131 13.53 -11.65 13.65
N PHE A 132 14.71 -12.19 13.93
CA PHE A 132 14.90 -13.38 14.76
C PHE A 132 14.24 -13.24 16.14
N ALA A 133 13.61 -14.34 16.59
CA ALA A 133 12.75 -14.40 17.77
C ALA A 133 11.60 -13.39 17.68
N GLU A 134 11.64 -12.35 18.50
CA GLU A 134 10.62 -11.29 18.60
C GLU A 134 11.23 -9.91 18.29
N TYR A 135 12.42 -9.89 17.69
CA TYR A 135 13.05 -8.64 17.29
C TYR A 135 12.24 -7.96 16.19
N GLY A 136 11.97 -6.67 16.40
CA GLY A 136 11.49 -5.79 15.35
C GLY A 136 11.88 -4.36 15.63
N HIS A 137 11.88 -3.53 14.60
CA HIS A 137 12.11 -2.11 14.76
C HIS A 137 11.42 -1.33 13.65
N GLU A 138 11.18 -0.06 13.94
CA GLU A 138 10.73 0.90 12.95
C GLU A 138 11.69 2.07 12.88
N MET A 139 11.77 2.69 11.70
CA MET A 139 12.56 3.89 11.51
C MET A 139 11.96 4.78 10.43
N VAL A 140 12.23 6.08 10.50
CA VAL A 140 11.70 7.10 9.59
C VAL A 140 12.82 7.98 9.08
N LEU A 141 12.80 8.26 7.77
CA LEU A 141 13.71 9.21 7.12
C LEU A 141 13.31 10.64 7.50
N GLU A 142 14.08 11.24 8.41
CA GLU A 142 13.77 12.54 9.00
C GLU A 142 14.28 13.70 8.13
N SER A 143 15.50 13.58 7.59
CA SER A 143 16.08 14.64 6.75
C SER A 143 16.96 14.12 5.63
N ILE A 144 17.01 14.90 4.54
CA ILE A 144 17.91 14.70 3.40
C ILE A 144 18.59 16.03 3.12
N ASN A 145 19.90 16.11 3.33
CA ASN A 145 20.70 17.31 3.14
C ASN A 145 21.72 17.09 2.02
N LYS A 146 21.74 17.98 1.02
CA LYS A 146 22.75 17.95 -0.05
C LYS A 146 23.88 18.91 0.27
N LYS A 147 25.12 18.42 0.23
CA LYS A 147 26.34 19.21 0.47
C LYS A 147 27.37 18.91 -0.62
N GLY A 148 27.42 19.75 -1.65
CA GLY A 148 28.25 19.49 -2.83
C GLY A 148 27.80 18.23 -3.56
N SER A 149 28.69 17.27 -3.75
CA SER A 149 28.38 15.96 -4.32
C SER A 149 27.84 14.94 -3.31
N GLU A 150 27.79 15.30 -2.02
CA GLU A 150 27.33 14.41 -0.96
C GLU A 150 25.83 14.59 -0.70
N THR A 151 25.14 13.49 -0.45
CA THR A 151 23.77 13.48 0.10
C THR A 151 23.81 12.81 1.47
N ILE A 152 23.38 13.53 2.50
CA ILE A 152 23.37 13.08 3.89
C ILE A 152 21.91 12.86 4.30
N SER A 153 21.55 11.61 4.57
CA SER A 153 20.21 11.22 5.01
C SER A 153 20.26 10.81 6.48
N VAL A 154 19.40 11.40 7.31
CA VAL A 154 19.29 11.09 8.74
C VAL A 154 18.01 10.32 9.00
N VAL A 155 18.14 9.15 9.60
CA VAL A 155 17.05 8.22 9.92
C VAL A 155 16.99 8.06 11.43
N LYS A 156 15.81 8.22 12.01
CA LYS A 156 15.55 7.94 13.43
C LYS A 156 14.71 6.70 13.55
N GLY A 157 14.98 5.87 14.55
CA GLY A 157 14.19 4.67 14.78
C GLY A 157 14.19 4.22 16.23
N SER A 158 13.40 3.19 16.47
CA SER A 158 13.29 2.51 17.76
C SER A 158 13.05 1.03 17.58
N VAL A 159 13.67 0.23 18.44
CA VAL A 159 13.38 -1.21 18.56
C VAL A 159 12.04 -1.38 19.28
N PHE A 160 11.27 -2.39 18.88
CA PHE A 160 10.00 -2.73 19.53
C PHE A 160 10.24 -3.17 20.98
N ASP A 161 9.41 -2.67 21.89
CA ASP A 161 9.48 -3.04 23.30
C ASP A 161 8.72 -4.35 23.54
N MET A 162 9.48 -5.43 23.63
CA MET A 162 8.93 -6.75 23.95
C MET A 162 8.51 -6.91 25.42
N SER A 163 8.90 -5.99 26.29
CA SER A 163 8.61 -6.06 27.72
C SER A 163 7.22 -5.53 28.09
N GLY A 164 6.44 -5.02 27.11
CA GLY A 164 5.15 -4.41 27.38
C GLY A 164 5.23 -3.16 28.27
N GLY A 165 6.37 -2.45 28.26
CA GLY A 165 6.61 -1.26 29.08
C GLY A 165 7.35 -1.51 30.39
N GLU A 166 7.75 -2.74 30.72
CA GLU A 166 8.49 -3.05 31.94
C GLU A 166 9.97 -2.60 31.88
N SER A 167 10.51 -2.40 30.68
CA SER A 167 11.90 -2.02 30.46
C SER A 167 12.07 -0.50 30.39
N ASN A 168 12.94 0.05 31.25
CA ASN A 168 13.37 1.45 31.18
C ASN A 168 14.54 1.67 30.20
N ARG A 169 14.79 0.73 29.28
CA ARG A 169 15.89 0.84 28.31
C ARG A 169 15.55 1.85 27.23
N ASP A 170 16.51 2.68 26.85
CA ASP A 170 16.40 3.51 25.66
C ASP A 170 16.52 2.61 24.42
N LEU A 171 15.39 2.45 23.73
CA LEU A 171 15.29 1.65 22.51
C LEU A 171 15.53 2.46 21.24
N SER A 172 15.81 3.77 21.38
CA SER A 172 16.02 4.67 20.25
C SER A 172 17.41 4.50 19.62
N PHE A 173 17.48 4.79 18.33
CA PHE A 173 18.72 4.85 17.58
C PHE A 173 18.61 5.86 16.44
N THR A 174 19.77 6.23 15.88
CA THR A 174 19.87 7.08 14.69
C THR A 174 20.85 6.44 13.71
N ILE A 175 20.50 6.47 12.43
CA ILE A 175 21.35 6.06 11.32
C ILE A 175 21.57 7.27 10.42
N THR A 176 22.83 7.62 10.17
CA THR A 176 23.21 8.61 9.17
C THR A 176 23.80 7.91 7.96
N TYR A 177 23.14 8.04 6.81
CA TYR A 177 23.69 7.61 5.55
C TYR A 177 24.36 8.78 4.84
N THR A 178 25.61 8.60 4.39
CA THR A 178 26.31 9.58 3.55
C THR A 178 26.60 8.96 2.19
N ALA A 179 25.82 9.33 1.19
CA ALA A 179 26.09 8.97 -0.19
C ALA A 179 27.13 9.96 -0.76
N LYS A 180 28.28 9.45 -1.17
CA LYS A 180 29.34 10.19 -1.88
C LYS A 180 29.52 9.58 -3.27
N PRO A 181 30.18 10.27 -4.22
CA PRO A 181 30.54 9.67 -5.50
C PRO A 181 31.21 8.30 -5.31
N GLY A 182 30.51 7.24 -5.70
CA GLY A 182 31.00 5.87 -5.68
C GLY A 182 30.86 5.08 -4.37
N VAL A 183 30.37 5.66 -3.27
CA VAL A 183 30.24 4.94 -2.00
C VAL A 183 29.01 5.40 -1.20
N LEU A 184 28.35 4.47 -0.53
CA LEU A 184 27.34 4.74 0.48
C LEU A 184 27.91 4.37 1.85
N LEU A 185 28.04 5.36 2.73
CA LEU A 185 28.49 5.16 4.11
C LEU A 185 27.29 5.10 5.05
N GLN A 186 27.35 4.23 6.05
CA GLN A 186 26.41 4.14 7.16
C GLN A 186 27.15 4.48 8.46
N ASN A 187 26.56 5.38 9.26
CA ASN A 187 26.97 5.63 10.64
C ASN A 187 25.78 5.38 11.57
N THR A 188 25.97 4.62 12.65
CA THR A 188 24.91 4.30 13.61
C THR A 188 25.25 4.81 15.01
N THR A 189 24.24 5.31 15.71
CA THR A 189 24.29 5.70 17.12
C THR A 189 23.09 5.15 17.87
N GLY A 190 23.28 4.80 19.14
CA GLY A 190 22.32 4.03 19.95
C GLY A 190 22.87 2.63 20.23
N THR A 191 22.28 1.95 21.22
CA THR A 191 22.75 0.61 21.66
C THR A 191 21.70 -0.49 21.50
N ALA A 192 20.47 -0.13 21.15
CA ALA A 192 19.36 -1.08 21.07
C ALA A 192 19.33 -1.87 19.76
N LEU A 193 19.87 -1.32 18.68
CA LEU A 193 19.77 -1.90 17.34
C LEU A 193 20.53 -3.24 17.23
N MET A 194 19.86 -4.29 16.75
CA MET A 194 20.45 -5.63 16.54
C MET A 194 21.34 -5.71 15.28
N ASP A 195 21.58 -4.58 14.60
CA ASP A 195 22.39 -4.46 13.38
C ASP A 195 23.89 -4.72 13.68
N THR A 196 24.75 -4.16 12.86
CA THR A 196 26.20 -4.30 12.88
C THR A 196 26.85 -3.90 14.19
N ALA A 197 27.90 -4.65 14.58
CA ALA A 197 28.83 -4.23 15.62
C ALA A 197 29.68 -3.00 15.22
N PHE A 198 29.61 -2.59 13.94
CA PHE A 198 30.44 -1.58 13.35
C PHE A 198 29.69 -0.25 13.20
N ARG A 199 29.98 0.71 14.07
CA ARG A 199 29.31 2.03 14.03
C ARG A 199 29.55 2.81 12.74
N ASN A 200 30.63 2.53 12.02
CA ASN A 200 30.95 3.13 10.73
C ASN A 200 31.18 2.01 9.73
N LEU A 201 30.43 2.02 8.64
CA LEU A 201 30.53 0.99 7.62
C LEU A 201 30.39 1.61 6.23
N GLU A 202 31.28 1.25 5.32
CA GLU A 202 31.00 1.37 3.89
C GLU A 202 29.97 0.32 3.51
N LEU A 203 28.72 0.75 3.35
CA LEU A 203 27.59 -0.12 3.09
C LEU A 203 27.71 -0.74 1.69
N ILE A 204 28.03 0.05 0.67
CA ILE A 204 28.20 -0.45 -0.70
C ILE A 204 29.04 0.53 -1.53
N ARG A 205 29.79 0.00 -2.52
CA ARG A 205 30.71 0.75 -3.36
C ARG A 205 30.51 0.45 -4.84
N THR A 206 30.72 1.45 -5.70
CA THR A 206 30.71 1.29 -7.16
C THR A 206 31.97 0.56 -7.67
N PRO A 207 31.92 -0.06 -8.86
CA PRO A 207 30.74 -0.23 -9.72
C PRO A 207 29.68 -1.15 -9.07
N LEU A 208 28.40 -0.78 -9.19
CA LEU A 208 27.27 -1.53 -8.63
C LEU A 208 26.98 -2.77 -9.50
N LYS A 209 27.88 -3.75 -9.47
CA LYS A 209 27.83 -4.99 -10.22
C LYS A 209 28.36 -6.16 -9.39
N LYS A 210 27.89 -7.37 -9.69
CA LYS A 210 28.35 -8.61 -9.06
C LYS A 210 29.88 -8.74 -9.17
N GLY A 211 30.51 -9.18 -8.10
CA GLY A 211 31.96 -9.36 -7.97
C GLY A 211 32.74 -8.13 -7.47
N THR A 212 32.15 -6.93 -7.49
CA THR A 212 32.80 -5.73 -6.92
C THR A 212 33.15 -5.96 -5.46
N SER A 213 34.42 -5.81 -5.12
CA SER A 213 34.94 -6.11 -3.79
C SER A 213 35.84 -4.98 -3.27
N TRP A 214 35.83 -4.76 -1.97
CA TRP A 214 36.70 -3.80 -1.28
C TRP A 214 37.05 -4.29 0.12
N THR A 215 38.12 -3.75 0.68
CA THR A 215 38.50 -3.97 2.08
C THR A 215 38.25 -2.69 2.85
N GLN A 216 37.72 -2.81 4.07
CA GLN A 216 37.52 -1.66 4.97
C GLN A 216 37.98 -2.01 6.39
N LYS A 217 38.53 -1.01 7.07
CA LYS A 217 38.86 -1.09 8.50
C LYS A 217 37.78 -0.40 9.29
N THR A 218 37.30 -1.06 10.33
CA THR A 218 36.28 -0.52 11.24
C THR A 218 36.58 -0.92 12.68
N LYS A 219 35.76 -0.49 13.63
CA LYS A 219 35.85 -0.85 15.03
C LYS A 219 34.59 -1.57 15.47
N ASP A 220 34.77 -2.67 16.19
CA ASP A 220 33.67 -3.36 16.85
C ASP A 220 33.16 -2.60 18.10
N ALA A 221 32.18 -3.18 18.79
CA ALA A 221 31.62 -2.61 20.02
C ALA A 221 32.65 -2.47 21.16
N ALA A 222 33.74 -3.25 21.15
CA ALA A 222 34.84 -3.17 22.11
C ALA A 222 35.93 -2.18 21.69
N GLY A 223 35.80 -1.55 20.51
CA GLY A 223 36.78 -0.63 19.95
C GLY A 223 37.97 -1.30 19.27
N LYS A 224 37.96 -2.64 19.13
CA LYS A 224 39.00 -3.40 18.43
C LYS A 224 38.91 -3.12 16.93
N GLU A 225 40.06 -2.88 16.29
CA GLU A 225 40.12 -2.73 14.84
C GLU A 225 39.87 -4.09 14.16
N ILE A 226 38.89 -4.11 13.25
CA ILE A 226 38.51 -5.25 12.43
C ILE A 226 38.70 -4.88 10.96
N THR A 227 39.20 -5.83 10.16
CA THR A 227 39.34 -5.67 8.71
C THR A 227 38.30 -6.54 8.01
N LEU A 228 37.36 -5.91 7.32
CA LEU A 228 36.30 -6.57 6.58
C LEU A 228 36.63 -6.63 5.09
N LYS A 229 36.53 -7.82 4.49
CA LYS A 229 36.45 -8.02 3.04
C LYS A 229 34.98 -7.99 2.63
N SER A 230 34.61 -6.98 1.86
CA SER A 230 33.24 -6.74 1.42
C SER A 230 33.10 -7.04 -0.07
N THR A 231 32.00 -7.67 -0.49
CA THR A 231 31.75 -8.05 -1.89
C THR A 231 30.27 -7.94 -2.26
N ILE A 232 29.96 -7.35 -3.42
CA ILE A 232 28.63 -7.49 -4.05
C ILE A 232 28.55 -8.90 -4.64
N THR A 233 27.84 -9.78 -3.95
CA THR A 233 27.73 -11.20 -4.30
C THR A 233 26.62 -11.49 -5.30
N ASP A 234 25.60 -10.64 -5.35
CA ASP A 234 24.48 -10.79 -6.29
C ASP A 234 23.89 -9.44 -6.68
N VAL A 235 23.33 -9.39 -7.90
CA VAL A 235 22.56 -8.25 -8.41
C VAL A 235 21.37 -8.81 -9.18
N ARG A 236 20.16 -8.53 -8.68
CA ARG A 236 18.90 -8.91 -9.33
C ARG A 236 18.04 -7.67 -9.58
N GLU A 237 17.02 -7.82 -10.41
CA GLU A 237 16.06 -6.75 -10.71
C GLU A 237 14.65 -7.20 -10.39
N GLU A 238 13.89 -6.35 -9.71
CA GLU A 238 12.49 -6.56 -9.37
C GLU A 238 11.72 -5.28 -9.68
N ASN A 239 10.74 -5.35 -10.59
CA ASN A 239 9.90 -4.21 -10.99
C ASN A 239 10.73 -3.00 -11.45
N GLY A 240 11.79 -3.22 -12.24
CA GLY A 240 12.66 -2.15 -12.75
C GLY A 240 13.59 -1.53 -11.69
N GLN A 241 13.69 -2.11 -10.49
CA GLN A 241 14.58 -1.65 -9.43
C GLN A 241 15.62 -2.74 -9.12
N LYS A 242 16.89 -2.36 -9.05
CA LYS A 242 17.94 -3.31 -8.71
C LYS A 242 18.01 -3.58 -7.21
N ILE A 243 18.39 -4.80 -6.88
CA ILE A 243 18.66 -5.27 -5.53
C ILE A 243 20.07 -5.85 -5.51
N TYR A 244 20.88 -5.35 -4.57
CA TYR A 244 22.28 -5.72 -4.41
C TYR A 244 22.46 -6.52 -3.13
N THR A 245 23.02 -7.73 -3.23
CA THR A 245 23.38 -8.54 -2.06
C THR A 245 24.85 -8.32 -1.72
N VAL A 246 25.13 -7.69 -0.58
CA VAL A 246 26.48 -7.36 -0.12
C VAL A 246 26.86 -8.25 1.05
N LEU A 247 28.02 -8.90 0.97
CA LEU A 247 28.60 -9.74 2.01
C LEU A 247 29.83 -9.06 2.59
N TYR A 248 29.90 -8.93 3.91
CA TYR A 248 31.01 -8.37 4.67
C TYR A 248 31.58 -9.50 5.54
N LYS A 249 32.83 -9.94 5.28
CA LYS A 249 33.49 -10.99 6.06
C LYS A 249 34.65 -10.41 6.86
N ASP A 250 34.73 -10.74 8.14
CA ASP A 250 35.97 -10.53 8.88
C ASP A 250 37.08 -11.38 8.25
N THR A 251 38.27 -10.81 8.13
CA THR A 251 39.45 -11.49 7.58
C THR A 251 40.17 -12.33 8.64
N ALA A 252 39.88 -12.12 9.93
CA ALA A 252 40.53 -12.78 11.05
C ALA A 252 39.63 -13.76 11.82
N SER A 253 38.35 -13.90 11.44
CA SER A 253 37.39 -14.80 12.06
C SER A 253 36.32 -15.26 11.06
N ASP A 254 35.47 -16.18 11.47
CA ASP A 254 34.34 -16.66 10.66
C ASP A 254 33.15 -15.67 10.64
N TYR A 255 33.25 -14.55 11.36
CA TYR A 255 32.20 -13.54 11.42
C TYR A 255 31.86 -12.99 10.03
N TYR A 256 30.56 -12.85 9.75
CA TYR A 256 30.08 -12.16 8.57
C TYR A 256 28.80 -11.38 8.84
N GLU A 257 28.55 -10.40 7.96
CA GLU A 257 27.26 -9.75 7.76
C GLU A 257 26.86 -9.89 6.30
N LYS A 258 25.56 -10.02 6.01
CA LYS A 258 25.02 -9.95 4.65
C LYS A 258 23.82 -9.01 4.65
N ARG A 259 23.73 -8.15 3.63
CA ARG A 259 22.60 -7.24 3.43
C ARG A 259 22.07 -7.33 2.01
N GLU A 260 20.77 -7.20 1.86
CA GLU A 260 20.15 -6.87 0.59
C GLU A 260 19.77 -5.39 0.57
N ILE A 261 20.10 -4.69 -0.51
CA ILE A 261 19.89 -3.24 -0.64
C ILE A 261 19.15 -2.97 -1.95
N LYS A 262 17.96 -2.38 -1.89
CA LYS A 262 17.12 -2.09 -3.06
C LYS A 262 17.11 -0.60 -3.38
N GLU A 263 17.19 -0.29 -4.67
CA GLU A 263 17.09 1.08 -5.18
C GLU A 263 15.81 1.76 -4.67
N ARG A 264 15.95 2.99 -4.18
CA ARG A 264 14.91 3.87 -3.62
C ARG A 264 14.21 3.33 -2.37
N VAL A 265 14.72 2.26 -1.77
CA VAL A 265 14.20 1.66 -0.54
C VAL A 265 15.27 1.65 0.56
N GLY A 266 16.50 1.24 0.25
CA GLY A 266 17.55 1.04 1.25
C GLY A 266 17.71 -0.44 1.59
N VAL A 267 18.08 -0.73 2.84
CA VAL A 267 18.27 -2.12 3.31
C VAL A 267 16.93 -2.86 3.32
N LEU A 268 16.85 -4.02 2.69
CA LEU A 268 15.69 -4.91 2.73
C LEU A 268 15.86 -5.97 3.82
N SER A 269 17.08 -6.49 3.97
CA SER A 269 17.38 -7.53 4.93
C SER A 269 18.80 -7.39 5.43
N TYR A 270 19.00 -7.90 6.64
CA TYR A 270 20.28 -7.99 7.31
C TYR A 270 20.37 -9.36 7.97
N GLU A 271 21.50 -10.02 7.83
CA GLU A 271 21.85 -11.18 8.63
C GLU A 271 23.31 -11.09 9.09
N LYS A 272 23.62 -11.72 10.22
CA LYS A 272 24.97 -11.89 10.72
C LYS A 272 25.17 -13.26 11.34
N LEU A 273 26.42 -13.67 11.44
CA LEU A 273 26.82 -14.77 12.31
C LEU A 273 26.90 -14.28 13.76
N TYR A 274 26.00 -14.76 14.60
CA TYR A 274 26.19 -14.68 16.05
C TYR A 274 27.17 -15.75 16.49
N MET A 275 28.07 -15.38 17.39
CA MET A 275 29.09 -16.27 17.94
C MET A 275 29.16 -16.07 19.44
N ASP A 276 28.94 -17.14 20.20
CA ASP A 276 29.15 -17.17 21.64
C ASP A 276 29.90 -18.46 22.06
N LYS A 277 29.88 -18.79 23.35
CA LYS A 277 30.55 -19.99 23.88
C LYS A 277 29.78 -21.27 23.61
N GLU A 278 28.48 -21.16 23.33
CA GLU A 278 27.52 -22.26 23.17
C GLU A 278 27.42 -22.67 21.69
N GLY A 279 27.70 -21.75 20.77
CA GLY A 279 27.88 -22.05 19.36
C GLY A 279 27.77 -20.82 18.47
N ASN A 280 27.68 -21.10 17.17
CA ASN A 280 27.47 -20.08 16.15
C ASN A 280 26.11 -20.32 15.49
N PHE A 281 25.31 -19.27 15.32
CA PHE A 281 24.06 -19.34 14.56
C PHE A 281 23.82 -18.04 13.81
N THR A 282 23.02 -18.11 12.74
CA THR A 282 22.67 -16.93 11.95
C THR A 282 21.46 -16.25 12.57
N MET A 283 21.52 -14.94 12.72
CA MET A 283 20.36 -14.12 13.07
C MET A 283 20.24 -12.94 12.12
N GLY A 284 19.04 -12.36 12.02
CA GLY A 284 18.80 -11.27 11.08
C GLY A 284 17.41 -10.67 11.21
N TYR A 285 17.13 -9.73 10.32
CA TYR A 285 15.82 -9.13 10.13
C TYR A 285 15.56 -8.87 8.64
N TYR A 286 14.29 -8.73 8.28
CA TYR A 286 13.81 -8.46 6.94
C TYR A 286 12.70 -7.41 6.98
N ILE A 287 12.55 -6.71 5.86
CA ILE A 287 11.58 -5.62 5.72
C ILE A 287 10.16 -6.17 5.75
N TYR A 288 9.31 -5.54 6.56
CA TYR A 288 7.89 -5.77 6.57
C TYR A 288 7.22 -4.76 5.64
N TYR A 289 7.01 -5.17 4.39
CA TYR A 289 6.46 -4.30 3.34
C TYR A 289 5.11 -3.65 3.67
N PRO A 290 4.14 -4.31 4.35
CA PRO A 290 2.88 -3.67 4.69
C PRO A 290 3.05 -2.44 5.61
N GLY A 291 4.06 -2.41 6.47
CA GLY A 291 4.39 -1.26 7.33
C GLY A 291 5.41 -0.28 6.73
N THR A 292 5.92 -0.56 5.53
CA THR A 292 7.04 0.17 4.93
C THR A 292 6.59 1.02 3.74
N GLY A 293 7.06 2.26 3.69
CA GLY A 293 6.89 3.16 2.56
C GLY A 293 6.74 4.60 2.98
N PHE A 294 6.42 5.45 2.01
CA PHE A 294 6.03 6.82 2.30
C PHE A 294 4.71 6.87 3.06
N LYS A 295 4.52 7.90 3.89
CA LYS A 295 3.27 8.13 4.62
C LYS A 295 2.02 8.00 3.74
N ASN A 296 2.05 8.62 2.55
CA ASN A 296 0.96 8.52 1.57
C ASN A 296 0.69 7.09 1.10
N ARG A 297 1.72 6.23 0.97
CA ARG A 297 1.53 4.82 0.59
C ARG A 297 0.77 4.07 1.66
N LEU A 298 1.16 4.28 2.92
CA LEU A 298 0.48 3.66 4.06
C LEU A 298 -0.96 4.15 4.16
N GLU A 299 -1.19 5.45 3.99
CA GLU A 299 -2.54 6.02 4.04
C GLU A 299 -3.42 5.54 2.87
N ILE A 300 -2.95 5.63 1.63
CA ILE A 300 -3.75 5.26 0.44
C ILE A 300 -4.07 3.77 0.41
N ASN A 301 -3.08 2.92 0.73
CA ASN A 301 -3.28 1.48 0.67
C ASN A 301 -4.32 0.99 1.68
N ASN A 302 -4.51 1.72 2.78
CA ASN A 302 -5.59 1.44 3.70
C ASN A 302 -6.96 1.61 3.04
N TYR A 303 -7.13 2.38 1.96
CA TYR A 303 -8.41 2.53 1.26
C TYR A 303 -8.51 1.67 -0.01
N LEU A 304 -7.70 0.63 -0.13
CA LEU A 304 -7.87 -0.39 -1.15
C LEU A 304 -8.57 -1.61 -0.52
N PRO A 305 -9.47 -2.29 -1.25
CA PRO A 305 -9.94 -3.59 -0.83
C PRO A 305 -8.80 -4.62 -0.86
N GLU A 306 -8.96 -5.71 -0.11
CA GLU A 306 -8.09 -6.87 -0.22
C GLU A 306 -8.02 -7.39 -1.67
N VAL A 307 -6.83 -7.72 -2.13
CA VAL A 307 -6.64 -8.27 -3.48
C VAL A 307 -7.27 -9.65 -3.58
N GLU A 308 -7.81 -9.97 -4.76
CA GLU A 308 -8.53 -11.21 -5.08
C GLU A 308 -9.81 -11.47 -4.26
N LYS A 309 -10.13 -10.61 -3.28
CA LYS A 309 -11.41 -10.65 -2.58
C LYS A 309 -12.52 -10.21 -3.52
N GLN A 310 -13.55 -11.04 -3.65
CA GLN A 310 -14.75 -10.68 -4.39
C GLN A 310 -15.52 -9.61 -3.64
N LEU A 311 -15.82 -8.51 -4.34
CA LEU A 311 -16.69 -7.44 -3.88
C LEU A 311 -17.99 -7.54 -4.65
N ILE A 312 -19.11 -7.42 -3.95
CA ILE A 312 -20.46 -7.44 -4.53
C ILE A 312 -21.10 -6.10 -4.22
N TYR A 313 -21.62 -5.43 -5.24
CA TYR A 313 -22.29 -4.15 -5.12
C TYR A 313 -23.74 -4.29 -5.56
N THR A 314 -24.63 -3.69 -4.79
CA THR A 314 -26.07 -3.64 -5.04
C THR A 314 -26.54 -2.20 -5.04
N GLY A 315 -27.45 -1.84 -5.94
CA GLY A 315 -27.90 -0.47 -6.09
C GLY A 315 -29.38 -0.34 -6.42
N PHE A 316 -29.73 0.83 -6.94
CA PHE A 316 -31.10 1.17 -7.29
C PHE A 316 -31.69 0.20 -8.32
N ALA A 317 -32.95 -0.21 -8.08
CA ALA A 317 -33.68 -1.22 -8.87
C ALA A 317 -32.93 -2.56 -8.92
N GLU A 318 -32.69 -3.09 -10.12
CA GLU A 318 -32.01 -4.37 -10.31
C GLU A 318 -30.49 -4.21 -10.44
N TYR A 319 -29.95 -2.99 -10.41
CA TYR A 319 -28.52 -2.78 -10.62
C TYR A 319 -27.67 -3.48 -9.56
N GLY A 320 -26.72 -4.27 -10.03
CA GLY A 320 -25.63 -4.80 -9.23
C GLY A 320 -24.40 -5.07 -10.09
N HIS A 321 -23.27 -5.32 -9.44
CA HIS A 321 -22.09 -5.87 -10.09
C HIS A 321 -21.20 -6.54 -9.06
N LYS A 322 -20.35 -7.45 -9.52
CA LYS A 322 -19.32 -8.06 -8.68
C LYS A 322 -17.98 -8.06 -9.38
N GLY A 323 -16.90 -8.12 -8.62
CA GLY A 323 -15.56 -8.19 -9.18
C GLY A 323 -14.50 -8.34 -8.10
N ALA A 324 -13.24 -8.42 -8.50
CA ALA A 324 -12.12 -8.49 -7.57
C ALA A 324 -11.00 -7.55 -8.02
N LEU A 325 -10.28 -7.02 -7.04
CA LEU A 325 -9.11 -6.18 -7.28
C LEU A 325 -7.87 -7.07 -7.43
N LYS A 326 -7.14 -6.92 -8.53
CA LYS A 326 -5.85 -7.56 -8.76
C LYS A 326 -4.74 -6.53 -8.75
N ARG A 327 -3.60 -6.87 -8.15
CA ARG A 327 -2.39 -6.04 -8.24
C ARG A 327 -1.63 -6.36 -9.53
N ILE A 328 -1.44 -5.35 -10.38
CA ILE A 328 -0.71 -5.48 -11.65
C ILE A 328 0.77 -5.16 -11.45
N SER A 329 1.07 -4.06 -10.76
CA SER A 329 2.43 -3.69 -10.39
C SER A 329 2.44 -2.87 -9.10
N SER A 330 3.54 -2.91 -8.36
CA SER A 330 3.75 -2.01 -7.22
C SER A 330 5.23 -1.80 -6.99
N THR A 331 5.59 -0.53 -6.81
CA THR A 331 6.91 -0.06 -6.39
C THR A 331 6.78 0.75 -5.09
N SER A 332 7.89 1.37 -4.66
CA SER A 332 7.87 2.34 -3.56
C SER A 332 7.15 3.65 -3.92
N ASN A 333 7.04 3.97 -5.21
CA ASN A 333 6.59 5.28 -5.69
C ASN A 333 5.19 5.22 -6.29
N ASP A 334 4.81 4.08 -6.84
CA ASP A 334 3.56 3.89 -7.54
C ASP A 334 3.02 2.46 -7.39
N ALA A 335 1.76 2.29 -7.78
CA ALA A 335 1.15 0.99 -7.98
C ALA A 335 0.05 1.07 -9.04
N ILE A 336 -0.21 -0.06 -9.70
CA ILE A 336 -1.32 -0.23 -10.61
C ILE A 336 -2.14 -1.41 -10.10
N TYR A 337 -3.42 -1.16 -9.85
CA TYR A 337 -4.40 -2.19 -9.55
C TYR A 337 -5.46 -2.24 -10.66
N GLU A 338 -6.03 -3.40 -10.89
CA GLU A 338 -7.06 -3.63 -11.89
C GLU A 338 -8.24 -4.33 -11.23
N PHE A 339 -9.43 -3.76 -11.38
CA PHE A 339 -10.68 -4.35 -10.94
C PHE A 339 -11.40 -4.91 -12.16
N ASN A 340 -11.60 -6.22 -12.15
CA ASN A 340 -12.32 -6.94 -13.19
C ASN A 340 -13.73 -7.22 -12.70
N GLY A 341 -14.71 -6.57 -13.34
CA GLY A 341 -16.10 -6.58 -12.92
C GLY A 341 -17.03 -7.24 -13.93
N VAL A 342 -18.12 -7.80 -13.40
CA VAL A 342 -19.24 -8.36 -14.16
C VAL A 342 -20.51 -7.71 -13.63
N TYR A 343 -21.33 -7.16 -14.53
CA TYR A 343 -22.62 -6.59 -14.16
C TYR A 343 -23.60 -7.70 -13.74
N GLN A 344 -24.45 -7.38 -12.77
CA GLN A 344 -25.50 -8.26 -12.23
C GLN A 344 -26.79 -7.46 -12.14
N ASP A 345 -27.42 -7.20 -13.28
CA ASP A 345 -28.60 -6.33 -13.38
C ASP A 345 -29.90 -7.05 -13.74
N GLY A 346 -29.96 -8.36 -13.49
CA GLY A 346 -31.15 -9.17 -13.79
C GLY A 346 -31.37 -9.49 -15.28
N SER A 347 -30.60 -8.89 -16.20
CA SER A 347 -30.74 -9.11 -17.65
C SER A 347 -30.41 -10.53 -18.12
N GLY A 348 -29.66 -11.29 -17.32
CA GLY A 348 -29.12 -12.60 -17.70
C GLY A 348 -27.93 -12.53 -18.68
N ILE A 349 -27.44 -11.33 -19.00
CA ILE A 349 -26.28 -11.12 -19.88
C ILE A 349 -25.05 -10.83 -19.02
N GLU A 350 -23.98 -11.62 -19.21
CA GLU A 350 -22.70 -11.39 -18.54
C GLU A 350 -21.89 -10.26 -19.20
N ASP A 351 -22.33 -9.03 -18.99
CA ASP A 351 -21.55 -7.86 -19.37
C ASP A 351 -20.34 -7.68 -18.46
N LYS A 352 -19.20 -7.31 -19.04
CA LYS A 352 -17.91 -7.22 -18.35
C LYS A 352 -17.32 -5.83 -18.47
N PHE A 353 -16.54 -5.45 -17.49
CA PHE A 353 -15.77 -4.22 -17.50
C PHE A 353 -14.46 -4.37 -16.75
N THR A 354 -13.50 -3.52 -17.09
CA THR A 354 -12.21 -3.44 -16.41
C THR A 354 -11.92 -2.00 -16.04
N VAL A 355 -11.59 -1.78 -14.77
CA VAL A 355 -11.16 -0.47 -14.24
C VAL A 355 -9.74 -0.58 -13.72
N ARG A 356 -8.89 0.41 -14.02
CA ARG A 356 -7.54 0.51 -13.44
C ARG A 356 -7.43 1.67 -12.48
N TYR A 357 -6.76 1.41 -11.37
CA TYR A 357 -6.38 2.39 -10.36
C TYR A 357 -4.88 2.63 -10.43
N TYR A 358 -4.50 3.84 -10.82
CA TYR A 358 -3.12 4.30 -10.87
C TYR A 358 -2.82 5.09 -9.61
N ILE A 359 -1.96 4.54 -8.77
CA ILE A 359 -1.58 5.15 -7.50
C ILE A 359 -0.21 5.80 -7.66
N ASP A 360 -0.14 7.09 -7.35
CA ASP A 360 1.10 7.86 -7.29
C ASP A 360 1.33 8.23 -5.82
N TYR A 361 2.18 7.48 -5.11
CA TYR A 361 2.46 7.70 -3.70
C TYR A 361 3.27 8.99 -3.47
N ILE A 362 4.00 9.46 -4.48
CA ILE A 362 4.74 10.72 -4.41
C ILE A 362 3.75 11.89 -4.36
N LYS A 363 2.78 11.92 -5.28
CA LYS A 363 1.72 12.95 -5.32
C LYS A 363 0.58 12.70 -4.33
N GLY A 364 0.51 11.50 -3.77
CA GLY A 364 -0.54 11.07 -2.87
C GLY A 364 -1.90 11.02 -3.57
N THR A 365 -1.98 10.43 -4.76
CA THR A 365 -3.21 10.39 -5.57
C THR A 365 -3.55 9.00 -6.05
N VAL A 366 -4.84 8.69 -6.10
CA VAL A 366 -5.40 7.51 -6.79
C VAL A 366 -6.20 8.00 -8.00
N THR A 367 -5.81 7.60 -9.20
CA THR A 367 -6.52 7.93 -10.44
C THR A 367 -7.24 6.70 -10.98
N GLU A 368 -8.53 6.83 -11.23
CA GLU A 368 -9.37 5.78 -11.81
C GLU A 368 -9.48 5.96 -13.33
N ARG A 369 -9.36 4.86 -14.08
CA ARG A 369 -9.59 4.82 -15.51
C ARG A 369 -10.35 3.55 -15.90
N VAL A 370 -11.46 3.72 -16.61
CA VAL A 370 -12.15 2.59 -17.24
C VAL A 370 -11.35 2.19 -18.48
N MET A 371 -10.96 0.91 -18.53
CA MET A 371 -10.17 0.34 -19.62
C MET A 371 -11.05 -0.29 -20.69
N SER A 372 -12.14 -0.95 -20.27
CA SER A 372 -13.11 -1.60 -21.14
C SER A 372 -14.47 -1.69 -20.44
N SER A 373 -15.54 -1.70 -21.24
CA SER A 373 -16.91 -1.96 -20.82
C SER A 373 -17.66 -2.53 -22.01
N THR A 374 -18.41 -3.61 -21.83
CA THR A 374 -19.23 -4.18 -22.91
C THR A 374 -20.52 -3.37 -23.17
N ARG A 375 -20.89 -2.46 -22.26
CA ARG A 375 -22.14 -1.69 -22.31
C ARG A 375 -22.02 -0.31 -22.94
N PHE A 376 -20.83 0.28 -22.90
CA PHE A 376 -20.64 1.69 -23.22
C PHE A 376 -19.44 1.89 -24.15
N ASP A 377 -19.63 2.73 -25.17
CA ASP A 377 -18.57 3.28 -26.02
C ASP A 377 -18.70 4.82 -26.04
N PRO A 378 -17.75 5.57 -25.46
CA PRO A 378 -16.51 5.11 -24.83
C PRO A 378 -16.75 4.30 -23.54
N PRO A 379 -15.77 3.49 -23.08
CA PRO A 379 -15.92 2.70 -21.87
C PRO A 379 -16.22 3.53 -20.62
N GLU A 380 -17.32 3.23 -19.96
CA GLU A 380 -17.78 3.86 -18.71
C GLU A 380 -18.29 2.79 -17.72
N VAL A 381 -18.24 3.09 -16.42
CA VAL A 381 -18.81 2.26 -15.35
C VAL A 381 -19.52 3.18 -14.35
N ASN A 382 -20.76 3.55 -14.67
CA ASN A 382 -21.65 4.46 -13.93
C ASN A 382 -21.17 5.92 -13.74
N SER A 383 -19.87 6.16 -13.73
CA SER A 383 -19.24 7.48 -13.71
C SER A 383 -19.14 8.06 -15.11
N LYS A 384 -19.52 9.34 -15.26
CA LYS A 384 -19.28 10.13 -16.47
C LYS A 384 -17.91 10.81 -16.46
N LEU A 385 -17.21 10.81 -15.32
CA LEU A 385 -15.89 11.41 -15.18
C LEU A 385 -14.81 10.46 -15.72
N HIS A 386 -13.98 10.96 -16.63
CA HIS A 386 -12.84 10.22 -17.19
C HIS A 386 -11.52 10.65 -16.54
N ASN A 387 -10.64 9.68 -16.23
CA ASN A 387 -9.34 9.88 -15.56
C ASN A 387 -9.44 10.66 -14.25
N VAL A 388 -10.41 10.28 -13.40
CA VAL A 388 -10.71 10.99 -12.16
C VAL A 388 -9.70 10.66 -11.07
N VAL A 389 -9.15 11.68 -10.39
CA VAL A 389 -8.41 11.50 -9.14
C VAL A 389 -9.43 11.29 -8.02
N ILE A 390 -9.68 10.02 -7.67
CA ILE A 390 -10.73 9.62 -6.73
C ILE A 390 -10.33 9.83 -5.27
N LEU A 391 -9.05 9.73 -4.94
CA LEU A 391 -8.55 9.99 -3.59
C LEU A 391 -7.27 10.81 -3.67
N LYS A 392 -7.10 11.73 -2.73
CA LYS A 392 -5.88 12.55 -2.61
C LYS A 392 -5.53 12.81 -1.15
N THR A 393 -4.29 12.55 -0.76
CA THR A 393 -3.77 12.86 0.58
C THR A 393 -3.39 14.35 0.70
N PRO A 394 -3.38 14.92 1.92
CA PRO A 394 -3.81 14.31 3.18
C PRO A 394 -5.34 14.14 3.26
N PHE A 395 -5.79 13.10 3.97
CA PHE A 395 -7.20 12.85 4.21
C PHE A 395 -7.70 13.70 5.39
N GLU A 396 -8.17 14.90 5.05
CA GLU A 396 -8.71 15.86 6.01
C GLU A 396 -10.00 16.45 5.43
N GLN A 397 -11.02 16.63 6.28
CA GLN A 397 -12.28 17.24 5.86
C GLN A 397 -12.05 18.65 5.28
N GLY A 398 -12.73 18.95 4.17
CA GLY A 398 -12.63 20.22 3.44
C GLY A 398 -11.43 20.34 2.50
N LYS A 399 -10.56 19.32 2.39
CA LYS A 399 -9.51 19.31 1.37
C LYS A 399 -10.11 19.23 -0.02
N THR A 400 -9.58 20.03 -0.93
CA THR A 400 -10.04 20.10 -2.31
C THR A 400 -8.92 19.90 -3.31
N TRP A 401 -9.26 19.41 -4.49
CA TRP A 401 -8.39 19.40 -5.65
C TRP A 401 -9.18 19.61 -6.94
N SER A 402 -8.49 20.04 -7.99
CA SER A 402 -9.09 20.20 -9.32
C SER A 402 -8.17 19.67 -10.40
N HIS A 403 -8.75 19.14 -11.46
CA HIS A 403 -8.06 18.77 -12.70
C HIS A 403 -9.05 18.76 -13.87
N SER A 404 -8.53 18.62 -15.09
CA SER A 404 -9.39 18.43 -16.27
C SER A 404 -9.96 17.02 -16.30
N THR A 405 -11.20 16.89 -16.76
CA THR A 405 -11.86 15.63 -17.08
C THR A 405 -12.66 15.78 -18.37
N ARG A 406 -13.24 14.69 -18.88
CA ARG A 406 -14.15 14.72 -20.03
C ARG A 406 -15.49 14.14 -19.64
N ILE A 407 -16.56 14.75 -20.15
CA ILE A 407 -17.92 14.23 -20.13
C ILE A 407 -18.42 14.37 -21.58
N GLU A 408 -18.87 13.26 -22.17
CA GLU A 408 -19.35 13.24 -23.57
C GLU A 408 -18.34 13.83 -24.57
N GLY A 409 -17.05 13.54 -24.37
CA GLY A 409 -15.96 14.03 -25.21
C GLY A 409 -15.55 15.49 -25.00
N LYS A 410 -16.35 16.30 -24.29
CA LYS A 410 -16.02 17.69 -23.98
C LYS A 410 -15.22 17.78 -22.69
N GLU A 411 -14.18 18.62 -22.71
CA GLU A 411 -13.33 18.87 -21.55
C GLU A 411 -13.99 19.83 -20.55
N TYR A 412 -13.89 19.50 -19.27
CA TYR A 412 -14.39 20.29 -18.16
C TYR A 412 -13.39 20.35 -17.01
N LYS A 413 -13.50 21.39 -16.17
CA LYS A 413 -12.80 21.46 -14.89
C LYS A 413 -13.60 20.73 -13.82
N LEU A 414 -13.02 19.66 -13.28
CA LEU A 414 -13.50 18.94 -12.11
C LEU A 414 -13.00 19.61 -10.84
N THR A 415 -13.85 19.72 -9.82
CA THR A 415 -13.45 20.03 -8.44
C THR A 415 -13.92 18.91 -7.53
N ALA A 416 -13.02 18.35 -6.75
CA ALA A 416 -13.30 17.35 -5.73
C ALA A 416 -13.09 17.92 -4.33
N GLU A 417 -13.86 17.46 -3.35
CA GLU A 417 -13.80 17.87 -1.94
C GLU A 417 -14.02 16.66 -1.03
N ILE A 418 -13.17 16.49 0.00
CA ILE A 418 -13.45 15.58 1.12
C ILE A 418 -14.55 16.22 1.98
N LYS A 419 -15.80 15.88 1.68
CA LYS A 419 -16.99 16.46 2.34
C LYS A 419 -17.12 15.97 3.78
N GLU A 420 -16.84 14.70 4.04
CA GLU A 420 -16.86 14.09 5.37
C GLU A 420 -15.60 13.25 5.59
N PHE A 421 -15.02 13.35 6.78
CA PHE A 421 -13.97 12.45 7.25
C PHE A 421 -14.22 12.09 8.71
N ASP A 422 -14.42 10.81 8.99
CA ASP A 422 -14.53 10.29 10.34
C ASP A 422 -13.15 9.81 10.83
N PRO A 423 -12.52 10.49 11.80
CA PRO A 423 -11.19 10.11 12.29
C PRO A 423 -11.19 8.82 13.12
N VAL A 424 -12.35 8.34 13.59
CA VAL A 424 -12.47 7.11 14.38
C VAL A 424 -12.50 5.89 13.48
N THR A 425 -13.35 5.91 12.46
CA THR A 425 -13.50 4.79 11.52
C THR A 425 -12.57 4.91 10.30
N GLY A 426 -12.04 6.11 10.04
CA GLY A 426 -11.34 6.44 8.81
C GLY A 426 -12.27 6.60 7.60
N LYS A 427 -13.59 6.60 7.75
CA LYS A 427 -14.50 6.71 6.61
C LYS A 427 -14.38 8.08 5.92
N ILE A 428 -14.26 8.07 4.59
CA ILE A 428 -14.11 9.28 3.75
C ILE A 428 -15.29 9.37 2.78
N LYS A 429 -15.96 10.52 2.72
CA LYS A 429 -16.87 10.86 1.60
C LYS A 429 -16.28 11.97 0.76
N VAL A 430 -16.13 11.73 -0.54
CA VAL A 430 -15.63 12.70 -1.51
C VAL A 430 -16.76 13.10 -2.44
N THR A 431 -16.96 14.40 -2.62
CA THR A 431 -17.89 14.98 -3.61
C THR A 431 -17.10 15.52 -4.79
N TYR A 432 -17.55 15.20 -5.99
CA TYR A 432 -16.97 15.64 -7.26
C TYR A 432 -17.99 16.52 -7.99
N THR A 433 -17.59 17.72 -8.38
CA THR A 433 -18.47 18.71 -9.02
C THR A 433 -17.89 19.18 -10.33
N VAL A 434 -18.67 19.13 -11.41
CA VAL A 434 -18.34 19.69 -12.72
C VAL A 434 -19.43 20.66 -13.13
N ARG A 435 -19.07 21.94 -13.31
CA ARG A 435 -20.00 22.99 -13.73
C ARG A 435 -20.00 23.15 -15.25
N GLY A 436 -21.13 23.60 -15.79
CA GLY A 436 -21.33 23.87 -17.22
C GLY A 436 -21.69 22.64 -18.05
N VAL A 437 -22.11 21.53 -17.43
CA VAL A 437 -22.51 20.29 -18.11
C VAL A 437 -24.00 20.37 -18.45
N PRO A 438 -24.39 20.54 -19.73
CA PRO A 438 -25.80 20.66 -20.11
C PRO A 438 -26.60 19.41 -19.72
N GLY A 439 -27.90 19.59 -19.46
CA GLY A 439 -28.81 18.49 -19.17
C GLY A 439 -28.82 18.02 -17.71
N TYR A 440 -27.96 18.57 -16.85
CA TYR A 440 -28.01 18.37 -15.40
C TYR A 440 -28.59 19.59 -14.69
N PHE A 441 -29.13 19.40 -13.48
CA PHE A 441 -29.64 20.49 -12.66
C PHE A 441 -28.62 21.62 -12.53
N GLN A 442 -29.04 22.84 -12.89
CA GLN A 442 -28.18 24.04 -12.93
C GLN A 442 -26.88 23.84 -13.74
N ASN A 443 -26.94 23.03 -14.79
CA ASN A 443 -25.80 22.63 -15.62
C ASN A 443 -24.63 22.09 -14.79
N THR A 444 -24.89 21.36 -13.72
CA THR A 444 -23.84 20.88 -12.81
C THR A 444 -23.96 19.39 -12.61
N TYR A 445 -22.92 18.66 -13.01
CA TYR A 445 -22.77 17.25 -12.71
C TYR A 445 -22.14 17.04 -11.34
N ILE A 446 -22.69 16.12 -10.55
CA ILE A 446 -22.24 15.82 -9.19
C ILE A 446 -22.12 14.30 -9.02
N GLU A 447 -20.99 13.85 -8.48
CA GLU A 447 -20.81 12.48 -7.97
C GLU A 447 -20.39 12.52 -6.51
N GLU A 448 -20.78 11.51 -5.74
CA GLU A 448 -20.28 11.25 -4.40
C GLU A 448 -19.73 9.83 -4.33
N ARG A 449 -18.57 9.67 -3.68
CA ARG A 449 -17.95 8.35 -3.43
C ARG A 449 -17.59 8.26 -1.96
N THR A 450 -17.93 7.15 -1.33
CA THR A 450 -17.57 6.87 0.07
C THR A 450 -16.58 5.72 0.13
N PHE A 451 -15.50 5.92 0.86
CA PHE A 451 -14.42 4.96 1.04
C PHE A 451 -14.29 4.57 2.50
N GLU A 452 -13.93 3.32 2.74
CA GLU A 452 -13.69 2.78 4.08
C GLU A 452 -12.39 1.98 4.11
N PRO A 453 -11.61 2.07 5.20
CA PRO A 453 -10.38 1.31 5.31
C PRO A 453 -10.56 -0.19 5.10
N ASN A 454 -9.65 -0.81 4.35
CA ASN A 454 -9.57 -2.21 3.92
C ASN A 454 -10.74 -2.71 3.05
N ARG A 455 -11.68 -1.84 2.71
CA ARG A 455 -12.88 -2.18 1.91
C ARG A 455 -12.95 -1.47 0.57
N GLY A 456 -12.17 -0.40 0.39
CA GLY A 456 -12.23 0.36 -0.85
C GLY A 456 -13.38 1.35 -0.90
N MET A 457 -13.92 1.55 -2.10
CA MET A 457 -15.14 2.32 -2.31
C MET A 457 -16.34 1.48 -1.86
N ILE A 458 -17.07 1.93 -0.84
CA ILE A 458 -18.24 1.22 -0.30
C ILE A 458 -19.57 1.82 -0.75
N GLN A 459 -19.55 3.03 -1.32
CA GLN A 459 -20.75 3.67 -1.87
C GLN A 459 -20.38 4.59 -3.03
N PHE A 460 -21.21 4.59 -4.06
CA PHE A 460 -21.18 5.52 -5.17
C PHE A 460 -22.55 6.13 -5.37
N ALA A 461 -22.60 7.41 -5.70
CA ALA A 461 -23.80 8.07 -6.19
C ALA A 461 -23.44 9.09 -7.26
N ASN A 462 -24.29 9.26 -8.28
CA ASN A 462 -24.20 10.38 -9.21
C ASN A 462 -25.56 11.00 -9.48
N LEU A 463 -25.57 12.31 -9.71
CA LEU A 463 -26.76 13.06 -10.06
C LEU A 463 -27.25 12.60 -11.44
N MET A 464 -28.53 12.24 -11.55
CA MET A 464 -29.12 11.90 -12.84
C MET A 464 -29.37 13.16 -13.69
N PRO A 465 -29.36 13.05 -15.03
CA PRO A 465 -29.77 14.14 -15.90
C PRO A 465 -31.24 14.53 -15.67
N GLY A 466 -31.54 15.82 -15.84
CA GLY A 466 -32.87 16.38 -15.71
C GLY A 466 -32.98 17.49 -14.65
N ASP A 467 -34.17 18.08 -14.59
CA ASP A 467 -34.53 19.04 -13.56
C ASP A 467 -34.95 18.30 -12.28
N ILE A 468 -34.60 18.89 -11.14
CA ILE A 468 -35.00 18.39 -9.83
C ILE A 468 -36.29 19.12 -9.43
N PRO A 469 -37.34 18.40 -8.96
CA PRO A 469 -38.60 19.01 -8.54
C PRO A 469 -38.44 19.73 -7.19
N ILE A 470 -37.72 20.84 -7.19
CA ILE A 470 -37.51 21.73 -6.03
C ILE A 470 -37.89 23.16 -6.41
N SER A 471 -38.60 23.86 -5.51
CA SER A 471 -38.95 25.26 -5.74
C SER A 471 -37.72 26.16 -5.66
N GLU A 472 -37.72 27.29 -6.38
CA GLU A 472 -36.60 28.26 -6.30
C GLU A 472 -36.33 28.76 -4.87
N ASN A 473 -37.36 28.85 -4.03
CA ASN A 473 -37.22 29.25 -2.64
C ASN A 473 -36.59 28.15 -1.79
N ASP A 474 -36.97 26.89 -2.01
CA ASP A 474 -36.36 25.75 -1.31
C ASP A 474 -34.93 25.49 -1.79
N ALA A 475 -34.61 25.77 -3.05
CA ALA A 475 -33.25 25.64 -3.59
C ALA A 475 -32.25 26.62 -2.95
N LYS A 476 -32.72 27.69 -2.29
CA LYS A 476 -31.88 28.61 -1.50
C LYS A 476 -31.54 28.05 -0.11
N ASP A 477 -32.31 27.08 0.36
CA ASP A 477 -32.05 26.37 1.61
C ASP A 477 -31.11 25.19 1.33
N LYS A 478 -29.90 25.24 1.91
CA LYS A 478 -28.86 24.23 1.67
C LYS A 478 -29.33 22.81 2.02
N ALA A 479 -30.04 22.63 3.13
CA ALA A 479 -30.47 21.31 3.57
C ALA A 479 -31.57 20.74 2.67
N LYS A 480 -32.52 21.59 2.23
CA LYS A 480 -33.56 21.17 1.27
C LYS A 480 -32.96 20.85 -0.10
N LEU A 481 -32.01 21.66 -0.57
CA LEU A 481 -31.32 21.40 -1.83
C LEU A 481 -30.52 20.09 -1.76
N GLU A 482 -29.73 19.86 -0.71
CA GLU A 482 -28.98 18.62 -0.53
C GLU A 482 -29.91 17.38 -0.49
N LYS A 483 -31.05 17.49 0.20
CA LYS A 483 -32.05 16.41 0.23
C LYS A 483 -32.65 16.15 -1.15
N ALA A 484 -32.98 17.20 -1.91
CA ALA A 484 -33.53 17.07 -3.25
C ALA A 484 -32.52 16.49 -4.24
N LEU A 485 -31.25 16.90 -4.14
CA LEU A 485 -30.15 16.32 -4.90
C LEU A 485 -30.01 14.83 -4.59
N ALA A 486 -29.91 14.45 -3.31
CA ALA A 486 -29.77 13.05 -2.90
C ALA A 486 -30.93 12.17 -3.40
N GLY A 487 -32.17 12.69 -3.39
CA GLY A 487 -33.33 11.98 -3.93
C GLY A 487 -33.35 11.84 -5.46
N HIS A 488 -32.45 12.53 -6.17
CA HIS A 488 -32.31 12.49 -7.62
C HIS A 488 -30.97 11.86 -8.06
N MET A 489 -30.24 11.22 -7.15
CA MET A 489 -29.02 10.49 -7.48
C MET A 489 -29.32 9.02 -7.75
N PHE A 490 -28.69 8.47 -8.79
CA PHE A 490 -28.50 7.02 -8.88
C PHE A 490 -27.42 6.62 -7.87
N SER A 491 -27.59 5.49 -7.19
CA SER A 491 -26.61 5.02 -6.22
C SER A 491 -26.51 3.49 -6.14
N TYR A 492 -25.34 3.03 -5.71
CA TYR A 492 -25.08 1.65 -5.31
C TYR A 492 -24.09 1.61 -4.13
N SER A 493 -24.12 0.53 -3.38
CA SER A 493 -23.25 0.29 -2.23
C SER A 493 -22.69 -1.13 -2.23
N LEU A 494 -21.55 -1.31 -1.58
CA LEU A 494 -20.98 -2.61 -1.31
C LEU A 494 -21.95 -3.39 -0.41
N TYR A 495 -22.26 -4.62 -0.79
CA TYR A 495 -23.05 -5.55 0.00
C TYR A 495 -22.23 -6.01 1.21
N GLU A 496 -22.82 -5.95 2.39
CA GLU A 496 -22.25 -6.49 3.62
C GLU A 496 -22.83 -7.88 3.85
N GLU A 497 -21.99 -8.91 3.73
CA GLU A 497 -22.34 -10.22 4.30
C GLU A 497 -22.48 -10.00 5.82
N GLN A 498 -23.71 -10.17 6.33
CA GLN A 498 -24.05 -10.02 7.75
C GLN A 498 -23.53 -11.18 8.59
#